data_AF-A0AAW6NHX2-F1
#
_entry.id   AF-A0AAW6NHX2-F1
#
_cell.length_a   1.000
_cell.length_b   1.000
_cell.length_c   1.000
_cell.angle_alpha   90.00
_cell.angle_beta   90.00
_cell.angle_gamma   90.00
#
_symmetry.space_group_name_H-M   'P 1'
#
loop_
_entity.id
_entity.type
_entity.pdbx_description
1 polymer ?
#
loop_
_entity_poly.entity_id
_entity_poly.type
_entity_poly.pdbx_seq_one_letter_code
_entity_poly.pdbx_strand_id
1 'polypeptide(L)'
;IVSDQPDSAFGELPPKTHVVTLTPPKREEGYRYKQIYLSRLVKLNAPLQARGEGVLMIDSDLNLLKMPQINMTDMHIYSSFRQGKMIAKLDGAPAEKVPAYYKETVRPYLVDHVNGAFLAATKKTWRRICPLWLTLFQDTWELMDDTQPPTDQLPLAALLDMLDVKTVNLGDWMNWPVSKKIGGQEAVVPKEVIGAHGGFPLSEWQKYLESPDNKLLFKGQDYTRKVRYLTDEEKKNQ
;
A
#
# COMPACT_ATOMS: atom_id res chain seq x y z
N ILE A 1 -8.01 -12.66 1.45
CA ILE A 1 -6.61 -12.40 1.84
C ILE A 1 -5.73 -12.97 0.75
N VAL A 2 -4.79 -12.19 0.21
CA VAL A 2 -3.82 -12.69 -0.77
C VAL A 2 -2.46 -12.60 -0.10
N SER A 3 -1.75 -13.72 -0.05
CA SER A 3 -0.54 -13.88 0.77
C SER A 3 0.47 -14.79 0.06
N ASP A 4 1.73 -14.74 0.46
CA ASP A 4 2.74 -15.77 0.18
C ASP A 4 2.72 -16.91 1.22
N GLN A 5 1.93 -16.76 2.29
CA GLN A 5 1.75 -17.75 3.35
C GLN A 5 0.56 -18.69 3.05
N PRO A 6 0.60 -19.94 3.53
CA PRO A 6 -0.51 -20.89 3.40
C PRO A 6 -1.71 -20.47 4.26
N ASP A 7 -2.90 -20.93 3.89
CA ASP A 7 -4.16 -20.70 4.63
C ASP A 7 -4.06 -21.13 6.11
N SER A 8 -3.34 -22.21 6.39
CA SER A 8 -3.10 -22.71 7.75
C SER A 8 -2.37 -21.73 8.67
N ALA A 9 -1.73 -20.69 8.14
CA ALA A 9 -1.06 -19.66 8.93
C ALA A 9 -2.02 -18.61 9.53
N PHE A 10 -3.28 -18.56 9.10
CA PHE A 10 -4.22 -17.47 9.43
C PHE A 10 -5.21 -17.78 10.57
N GLY A 11 -5.16 -18.98 11.16
CA GLY A 11 -6.09 -19.37 12.22
C GLY A 11 -7.54 -19.44 11.75
N GLU A 12 -8.49 -19.23 12.67
CA GLU A 12 -9.92 -19.20 12.34
C GLU A 12 -10.30 -17.86 11.66
N LEU A 13 -10.86 -17.94 10.47
CA LEU A 13 -11.24 -16.78 9.67
C LEU A 13 -12.75 -16.64 9.53
N PRO A 14 -13.28 -15.41 9.37
CA PRO A 14 -14.71 -15.21 9.12
C PRO A 14 -15.21 -16.00 7.90
N PRO A 15 -16.47 -16.47 7.86
CA PRO A 15 -16.96 -17.43 6.85
C PRO A 15 -16.84 -16.99 5.39
N LYS A 16 -16.83 -15.67 5.11
CA LYS A 16 -16.70 -15.13 3.75
C LYS A 16 -15.25 -14.89 3.33
N THR A 17 -14.29 -15.21 4.20
CA THR A 17 -12.87 -15.02 3.94
C THR A 17 -12.37 -16.15 3.06
N HIS A 18 -11.57 -15.80 2.06
CA HIS A 18 -10.85 -16.74 1.23
C HIS A 18 -9.38 -16.34 1.21
N VAL A 19 -8.49 -17.28 1.45
CA VAL A 19 -7.04 -17.10 1.33
C VAL A 19 -6.60 -17.61 -0.03
N VAL A 20 -5.87 -16.78 -0.76
CA VAL A 20 -5.19 -17.14 -2.00
C VAL A 20 -3.69 -17.03 -1.75
N THR A 21 -2.99 -18.16 -1.85
CA THR A 21 -1.54 -18.21 -1.72
C THR A 21 -0.91 -18.02 -3.09
N LEU A 22 -0.04 -17.03 -3.22
CA LEU A 22 0.76 -16.76 -4.41
C LEU A 22 2.21 -17.18 -4.16
N THR A 23 2.91 -17.56 -5.22
CA THR A 23 4.34 -17.86 -5.19
C THR A 23 5.10 -16.94 -6.16
N PRO A 24 5.28 -15.65 -5.82
CA PRO A 24 6.00 -14.71 -6.68
C PRO A 24 7.48 -15.10 -6.82
N PRO A 25 8.17 -14.60 -7.87
CA PRO A 25 9.62 -14.72 -7.96
C PRO A 25 10.29 -14.07 -6.74
N LYS A 26 11.35 -14.73 -6.26
CA LYS A 26 12.15 -14.24 -5.14
C LYS A 26 13.38 -13.51 -5.68
N ARG A 27 13.78 -12.44 -4.98
CA ARG A 27 15.06 -11.76 -5.19
C ARG A 27 16.22 -12.65 -4.71
N GLU A 28 17.40 -12.37 -5.24
CA GLU A 28 18.67 -12.98 -4.84
C GLU A 28 18.95 -12.80 -3.34
N GLU A 29 19.73 -13.71 -2.77
CA GLU A 29 19.92 -13.80 -1.32
C GLU A 29 20.53 -12.53 -0.69
N GLY A 30 21.37 -11.82 -1.44
CA GLY A 30 22.02 -10.59 -1.00
C GLY A 30 21.10 -9.36 -0.94
N TYR A 31 19.90 -9.40 -1.53
CA TYR A 31 19.00 -8.25 -1.54
C TYR A 31 18.50 -7.93 -0.12
N ARG A 32 18.65 -6.68 0.33
CA ARG A 32 18.40 -6.29 1.73
C ARG A 32 16.93 -6.22 2.14
N TYR A 33 16.02 -6.04 1.17
CA TYR A 33 14.60 -5.79 1.39
C TYR A 33 13.68 -6.86 0.76
N LYS A 34 14.09 -8.15 0.78
CA LYS A 34 13.38 -9.24 0.08
C LYS A 34 11.94 -9.37 0.53
N GLN A 35 11.66 -9.27 1.83
CA GLN A 35 10.30 -9.39 2.35
C GLN A 35 9.40 -8.24 1.87
N ILE A 36 9.92 -7.01 1.83
CA ILE A 36 9.16 -5.87 1.31
C ILE A 36 8.91 -6.06 -0.18
N TYR A 37 9.93 -6.42 -0.96
CA TYR A 37 9.78 -6.71 -2.38
C TYR A 37 8.72 -7.78 -2.65
N LEU A 38 8.80 -8.92 -1.95
CA LEU A 38 7.84 -10.02 -2.06
C LEU A 38 6.43 -9.57 -1.72
N SER A 39 6.25 -8.83 -0.61
CA SER A 39 4.95 -8.31 -0.19
C SER A 39 4.31 -7.40 -1.25
N ARG A 40 5.14 -6.63 -1.98
CA ARG A 40 4.67 -5.78 -3.07
C ARG A 40 4.24 -6.61 -4.25
N LEU A 41 5.00 -7.62 -4.68
CA LEU A 41 4.56 -8.52 -5.75
C LEU A 41 3.24 -9.22 -5.44
N VAL A 42 3.03 -9.67 -4.19
CA VAL A 42 1.74 -10.22 -3.75
C VAL A 42 0.64 -9.18 -3.85
N LYS A 43 0.85 -7.98 -3.30
CA LYS A 43 -0.10 -6.86 -3.34
C LYS A 43 -0.51 -6.53 -4.77
N LEU A 44 0.45 -6.40 -5.68
CA LEU A 44 0.20 -6.02 -7.08
C LEU A 44 -0.64 -7.05 -7.84
N ASN A 45 -0.61 -8.33 -7.43
CA ASN A 45 -1.45 -9.40 -7.98
C ASN A 45 -2.80 -9.56 -7.26
N ALA A 46 -2.94 -9.03 -6.05
CA ALA A 46 -4.08 -9.29 -5.18
C ALA A 46 -5.45 -8.92 -5.80
N PRO A 47 -5.61 -7.78 -6.50
CA PRO A 47 -6.90 -7.41 -7.07
C PRO A 47 -7.43 -8.41 -8.10
N LEU A 48 -6.55 -9.11 -8.82
CA LEU A 48 -6.92 -10.09 -9.83
C LEU A 48 -7.55 -11.35 -9.24
N GLN A 49 -7.34 -11.60 -7.94
CA GLN A 49 -7.88 -12.75 -7.22
C GLN A 49 -9.30 -12.51 -6.68
N ALA A 50 -9.80 -11.29 -6.77
CA ALA A 50 -11.14 -10.95 -6.29
C ALA A 50 -12.24 -11.57 -7.16
N ARG A 51 -13.33 -12.02 -6.53
CA ARG A 51 -14.49 -12.60 -7.24
C ARG A 51 -15.44 -11.54 -7.80
N GLY A 52 -15.66 -10.44 -7.08
CA GLY A 52 -16.59 -9.38 -7.46
C GLY A 52 -16.04 -8.39 -8.52
N GLU A 53 -16.94 -7.59 -9.09
CA GLU A 53 -16.61 -6.60 -10.12
C GLU A 53 -16.03 -5.31 -9.54
N GLY A 54 -16.53 -4.84 -8.40
CA GLY A 54 -15.89 -3.76 -7.63
C GLY A 54 -14.86 -4.34 -6.68
N VAL A 55 -13.60 -3.89 -6.76
CA VAL A 55 -12.50 -4.44 -5.97
C VAL A 55 -11.83 -3.31 -5.20
N LEU A 56 -11.86 -3.44 -3.88
CA LEU A 56 -11.09 -2.63 -2.94
C LEU A 56 -9.85 -3.44 -2.49
N MET A 57 -8.67 -2.91 -2.78
CA MET A 57 -7.38 -3.39 -2.27
C MET A 57 -6.91 -2.47 -1.15
N ILE A 58 -6.57 -3.05 -0.01
CA ILE A 58 -6.01 -2.34 1.14
C ILE A 58 -4.68 -2.98 1.57
N ASP A 59 -3.76 -2.16 2.09
CA ASP A 59 -2.58 -2.68 2.77
C ASP A 59 -2.98 -3.43 4.05
N SER A 60 -2.17 -4.41 4.47
CA SER A 60 -2.44 -5.24 5.65
C SER A 60 -2.35 -4.48 6.97
N ASP A 61 -1.70 -3.30 7.00
CA ASP A 61 -1.62 -2.42 8.17
C ASP A 61 -2.72 -1.33 8.20
N LEU A 62 -3.71 -1.42 7.30
CA LEU A 62 -4.88 -0.55 7.24
C LEU A 62 -6.10 -1.26 7.85
N ASN A 63 -6.68 -0.64 8.88
CA ASN A 63 -7.95 -1.07 9.47
C ASN A 63 -9.12 -0.37 8.78
N LEU A 64 -10.07 -1.15 8.27
CA LEU A 64 -11.31 -0.61 7.70
C LEU A 64 -12.35 -0.45 8.80
N LEU A 65 -12.62 0.79 9.19
CA LEU A 65 -13.53 1.13 10.28
C LEU A 65 -14.98 1.24 9.81
N LYS A 66 -15.18 1.57 8.53
CA LYS A 66 -16.49 1.68 7.88
C LYS A 66 -16.43 1.13 6.47
N MET A 67 -17.54 0.56 6.00
CA MET A 67 -17.63 0.12 4.60
C MET A 67 -17.78 1.35 3.68
N PRO A 68 -16.84 1.60 2.76
CA PRO A 68 -16.93 2.72 1.84
C PRO A 68 -18.04 2.49 0.80
N GLN A 69 -18.76 3.55 0.45
CA GLN A 69 -19.70 3.55 -0.67
C GLN A 69 -19.02 4.25 -1.85
N ILE A 70 -18.65 3.50 -2.89
CA ILE A 70 -17.94 4.02 -4.06
C ILE A 70 -18.69 3.57 -5.31
N ASN A 71 -19.21 4.55 -6.06
CA ASN A 71 -19.78 4.32 -7.39
C ASN A 71 -18.65 4.20 -8.41
N MET A 72 -18.12 2.98 -8.54
CA MET A 72 -16.96 2.73 -9.40
C MET A 72 -17.33 2.81 -10.88
N THR A 73 -16.53 3.55 -11.63
CA THR A 73 -16.58 3.62 -13.09
C THR A 73 -15.38 2.87 -13.67
N ASP A 74 -15.57 2.24 -14.83
CA ASP A 74 -14.46 1.64 -15.57
C ASP A 74 -13.36 2.67 -15.86
N MET A 75 -12.12 2.20 -15.90
CA MET A 75 -10.94 3.04 -16.15
C MET A 75 -10.74 4.16 -15.14
N HIS A 76 -11.29 4.01 -13.94
CA HIS A 76 -11.02 4.90 -12.81
C HIS A 76 -10.35 4.13 -11.68
N ILE A 77 -9.37 4.78 -11.04
CA ILE A 77 -8.78 4.34 -9.78
C ILE A 77 -9.13 5.36 -8.70
N TYR A 78 -9.69 4.87 -7.60
CA TYR A 78 -10.16 5.67 -6.48
C TYR A 78 -9.21 5.47 -5.30
N SER A 79 -8.71 6.55 -4.73
CA SER A 79 -7.70 6.51 -3.66
C SER A 79 -7.69 7.78 -2.83
N SER A 80 -7.07 7.74 -1.66
CA SER A 80 -6.60 8.95 -0.97
C SER A 80 -5.31 9.44 -1.62
N PHE A 81 -5.13 10.76 -1.75
CA PHE A 81 -3.88 11.31 -2.26
C PHE A 81 -2.94 11.68 -1.11
N ARG A 82 -1.64 11.69 -1.38
CA ARG A 82 -0.60 12.09 -0.42
C ARG A 82 0.33 13.13 -1.00
N GLN A 83 0.79 14.00 -0.13
CA GLN A 83 1.80 14.99 -0.47
C GLN A 83 3.20 14.38 -0.43
N GLY A 84 3.97 14.65 -1.47
CA GLY A 84 5.34 14.22 -1.67
C GLY A 84 5.56 13.77 -3.11
N LYS A 85 6.70 14.10 -3.69
CA LYS A 85 7.01 13.70 -5.08
C LYS A 85 7.54 12.27 -5.07
N MET A 86 6.91 11.36 -5.82
CA MET A 86 7.37 9.97 -5.90
C MET A 86 8.71 9.86 -6.61
N ILE A 87 9.02 10.77 -7.53
CA ILE A 87 10.31 10.80 -8.22
C ILE A 87 11.50 10.93 -7.27
N ALA A 88 11.31 11.49 -6.06
CA ALA A 88 12.37 11.59 -5.06
C ALA A 88 12.94 10.23 -4.62
N LYS A 89 12.22 9.14 -4.92
CA LYS A 89 12.74 7.76 -4.76
C LYS A 89 13.89 7.43 -5.70
N LEU A 90 14.10 8.22 -6.75
CA LEU A 90 15.21 8.05 -7.69
C LEU A 90 16.36 9.03 -7.39
N ASP A 91 16.24 9.88 -6.37
CA ASP A 91 17.27 10.84 -6.01
C ASP A 91 18.57 10.12 -5.62
N GLY A 92 19.67 10.50 -6.27
CA GLY A 92 20.99 9.91 -6.04
C GLY A 92 21.22 8.55 -6.70
N ALA A 93 20.23 8.00 -7.42
CA ALA A 93 20.44 6.81 -8.23
C ALA A 93 21.34 7.13 -9.45
N PRO A 94 22.24 6.22 -9.86
CA PRO A 94 22.98 6.36 -11.11
C PRO A 94 22.03 6.47 -12.31
N ALA A 95 22.34 7.36 -13.25
CA ALA A 95 21.44 7.70 -14.36
C ALA A 95 21.14 6.49 -15.25
N GLU A 96 22.08 5.55 -15.38
CA GLU A 96 21.97 4.29 -16.11
C GLU A 96 21.08 3.25 -15.42
N LYS A 97 20.82 3.41 -14.11
CA LYS A 97 19.92 2.54 -13.32
C LYS A 97 18.50 3.08 -13.25
N VAL A 98 18.27 4.34 -13.62
CA VAL A 98 16.94 4.93 -13.65
C VAL A 98 16.23 4.51 -14.94
N PRO A 99 15.10 3.78 -14.86
CA PRO A 99 14.37 3.39 -16.06
C PRO A 99 13.95 4.60 -16.90
N ALA A 100 14.17 4.50 -18.22
CA ALA A 100 14.02 5.64 -19.13
C ALA A 100 12.59 6.22 -19.16
N TYR A 101 11.57 5.38 -18.96
CA TYR A 101 10.18 5.81 -19.01
C TYR A 101 9.80 6.83 -17.93
N TYR A 102 10.55 6.95 -16.83
CA TYR A 102 10.28 8.00 -15.83
C TYR A 102 10.53 9.41 -16.37
N LYS A 103 11.34 9.58 -17.42
CA LYS A 103 11.61 10.89 -18.03
C LYS A 103 10.39 11.46 -18.75
N GLU A 104 9.57 10.59 -19.34
CA GLU A 104 8.40 10.96 -20.13
C GLU A 104 7.09 10.94 -19.31
N THR A 105 7.20 10.89 -17.97
CA THR A 105 6.04 10.85 -17.06
C THR A 105 5.92 12.16 -16.28
N VAL A 106 4.71 12.51 -15.89
CA VAL A 106 4.37 13.73 -15.15
C VAL A 106 3.95 13.41 -13.72
N ARG A 107 3.11 12.39 -13.51
CA ARG A 107 2.56 12.03 -12.20
C ARG A 107 3.60 11.75 -11.12
N PRO A 108 4.75 11.10 -11.39
CA PRO A 108 5.79 10.94 -10.38
C PRO A 108 6.34 12.26 -9.81
N TYR A 109 6.26 13.35 -10.58
CA TYR A 109 6.74 14.68 -10.22
C TYR A 109 5.69 15.54 -9.51
N LEU A 110 4.41 15.14 -9.56
CA LEU A 110 3.33 15.84 -8.86
C LEU A 110 3.47 15.68 -7.35
N VAL A 111 3.10 16.74 -6.63
CA VAL A 111 3.12 16.74 -5.17
C VAL A 111 2.04 15.82 -4.63
N ASP A 112 0.83 15.89 -5.20
CA ASP A 112 -0.29 15.05 -4.80
C ASP A 112 -0.30 13.77 -5.64
N HIS A 113 0.12 12.67 -5.03
CA HIS A 113 0.19 11.36 -5.69
C HIS A 113 -0.82 10.38 -5.10
N VAL A 114 -1.22 9.39 -5.91
CA VAL A 114 -2.10 8.29 -5.52
C VAL A 114 -1.44 7.46 -4.42
N ASN A 115 -2.14 7.22 -3.31
CA ASN A 115 -1.62 6.38 -2.24
C ASN A 115 -1.97 4.90 -2.46
N GLY A 116 -0.95 4.04 -2.44
CA GLY A 116 -1.12 2.62 -2.68
C GLY A 116 -1.84 1.84 -1.58
N ALA A 117 -2.04 2.41 -0.38
CA ALA A 117 -2.56 1.65 0.76
C ALA A 117 -4.09 1.45 0.74
N PHE A 118 -4.82 2.26 -0.04
CA PHE A 118 -6.25 2.11 -0.28
C PHE A 118 -6.51 2.42 -1.75
N LEU A 119 -6.83 1.40 -2.53
CA LEU A 119 -7.10 1.51 -3.96
C LEU A 119 -8.38 0.75 -4.30
N ALA A 120 -9.33 1.45 -4.89
CA ALA A 120 -10.57 0.88 -5.38
C ALA A 120 -10.67 1.08 -6.89
N ALA A 121 -11.08 0.04 -7.63
CA ALA A 121 -11.37 0.11 -9.05
C ALA A 121 -12.22 -1.08 -9.49
N THR A 122 -12.76 -1.02 -10.71
CA THR A 122 -13.44 -2.19 -11.30
C THR A 122 -12.43 -3.28 -11.65
N LYS A 123 -12.85 -4.55 -11.65
CA LYS A 123 -12.03 -5.71 -12.02
C LYS A 123 -11.48 -5.59 -13.45
N LYS A 124 -12.25 -5.00 -14.35
CA LYS A 124 -11.81 -4.64 -15.71
C LYS A 124 -10.64 -3.66 -15.70
N THR A 125 -10.69 -2.65 -14.83
CA THR A 125 -9.60 -1.69 -14.64
C THR A 125 -8.36 -2.37 -14.07
N TRP A 126 -8.53 -3.22 -13.04
CA TRP A 126 -7.44 -4.00 -12.45
C TRP A 126 -6.72 -4.92 -13.44
N ARG A 127 -7.46 -5.57 -14.35
CA ARG A 127 -6.88 -6.40 -15.42
C ARG A 127 -5.96 -5.63 -16.36
N ARG A 128 -6.17 -4.32 -16.53
CA ARG A 128 -5.27 -3.45 -17.30
C ARG A 128 -4.09 -2.93 -16.48
N ILE A 129 -4.33 -2.58 -15.21
CA ILE A 129 -3.32 -1.98 -14.34
C ILE A 129 -2.30 -3.03 -13.84
N CYS A 130 -2.77 -4.14 -13.26
CA CYS A 130 -1.92 -5.08 -12.53
C CYS A 130 -0.73 -5.63 -13.35
N PRO A 131 -0.91 -6.09 -14.62
CA PRO A 131 0.21 -6.61 -15.40
C PRO A 131 1.30 -5.56 -15.63
N LEU A 132 0.92 -4.36 -16.07
CA LEU A 132 1.87 -3.28 -16.30
C LEU A 132 2.51 -2.80 -15.00
N TRP A 133 1.73 -2.72 -13.91
CA TRP A 133 2.23 -2.32 -12.60
C TRP A 133 3.30 -3.28 -12.09
N LEU A 134 3.08 -4.59 -12.25
CA LEU A 134 4.07 -5.62 -11.95
C LEU A 134 5.34 -5.45 -12.78
N THR A 135 5.21 -5.30 -14.10
CA THR A 135 6.35 -5.11 -14.99
C THR A 135 7.18 -3.89 -14.61
N LEU A 136 6.56 -2.72 -14.41
CA LEU A 136 7.29 -1.51 -14.03
C LEU A 136 7.90 -1.61 -12.63
N PHE A 137 7.20 -2.26 -11.69
CA PHE A 137 7.74 -2.49 -10.35
C PHE A 137 8.98 -3.37 -10.39
N GLN A 138 8.92 -4.51 -11.09
CA GLN A 138 10.06 -5.41 -11.21
C GLN A 138 11.22 -4.71 -11.89
N ASP A 139 11.01 -4.11 -13.07
CA ASP A 139 12.05 -3.40 -13.81
C ASP A 139 12.71 -2.28 -12.98
N THR A 140 11.91 -1.45 -12.30
CA THR A 140 12.44 -0.37 -11.45
C THR A 140 13.32 -0.92 -10.34
N TRP A 141 12.85 -1.91 -9.60
CA TRP A 141 13.54 -2.40 -8.41
C TRP A 141 14.58 -3.49 -8.70
N GLU A 142 14.63 -4.00 -9.93
CA GLU A 142 15.72 -4.82 -10.44
C GLU A 142 16.93 -3.98 -10.87
N LEU A 143 16.70 -2.77 -11.40
CA LEU A 143 17.77 -1.84 -11.79
C LEU A 143 18.25 -0.96 -10.64
N MET A 144 17.36 -0.55 -9.74
CA MET A 144 17.70 0.30 -8.59
C MET A 144 18.54 -0.43 -7.54
N ASP A 145 19.47 0.31 -6.93
CA ASP A 145 20.23 -0.18 -5.79
C ASP A 145 19.33 -0.43 -4.57
N ASP A 146 19.67 -1.45 -3.77
CA ASP A 146 18.92 -1.85 -2.58
C ASP A 146 19.24 -0.99 -1.34
N THR A 147 19.54 0.30 -1.57
CA THR A 147 19.80 1.31 -0.54
C THR A 147 18.54 1.83 0.13
N GLN A 148 17.37 1.49 -0.42
CA GLN A 148 16.07 1.85 0.11
C GLN A 148 15.05 0.73 -0.12
N PRO A 149 13.99 0.66 0.71
CA PRO A 149 12.94 -0.34 0.51
C PRO A 149 12.14 -0.04 -0.77
N PRO A 150 11.77 -1.08 -1.54
CA PRO A 150 10.99 -0.91 -2.75
C PRO A 150 9.58 -0.42 -2.43
N THR A 151 9.04 0.44 -3.28
CA THR A 151 7.67 0.95 -3.20
C THR A 151 6.90 0.70 -4.49
N ASP A 152 5.63 0.32 -4.33
CA ASP A 152 4.67 0.16 -5.42
C ASP A 152 4.17 1.50 -5.98
N GLN A 153 4.25 2.58 -5.21
CA GLN A 153 3.64 3.86 -5.57
C GLN A 153 4.36 4.61 -6.70
N LEU A 154 5.69 4.52 -6.79
CA LEU A 154 6.44 5.15 -7.88
C LEU A 154 6.08 4.52 -9.25
N PRO A 155 6.16 3.18 -9.41
CA PRO A 155 5.67 2.51 -10.61
C PRO A 155 4.19 2.79 -10.90
N LEU A 156 3.34 2.89 -9.87
CA LEU A 156 1.93 3.27 -10.03
C LEU A 156 1.79 4.67 -10.62
N ALA A 157 2.55 5.64 -10.14
CA ALA A 157 2.48 7.00 -10.65
C ALA A 157 2.85 7.04 -12.15
N ALA A 158 3.91 6.33 -12.55
CA ALA A 158 4.34 6.26 -13.95
C ALA A 158 3.34 5.52 -14.85
N LEU A 159 2.84 4.34 -14.44
CA LEU A 159 1.90 3.58 -15.27
C LEU A 159 0.61 4.35 -15.53
N LEU A 160 0.17 5.17 -14.58
CA LEU A 160 -1.06 5.95 -14.73
C LEU A 160 -0.93 6.94 -15.89
N ASP A 161 0.26 7.46 -16.19
CA ASP A 161 0.50 8.34 -17.35
C ASP A 161 0.51 7.57 -18.68
N MET A 162 0.83 6.28 -18.64
CA MET A 162 0.85 5.41 -19.82
C MET A 162 -0.53 4.85 -20.18
N LEU A 163 -1.47 4.88 -19.24
CA LEU A 163 -2.82 4.35 -19.41
C LEU A 163 -3.85 5.48 -19.41
N ASP A 164 -4.90 5.32 -20.21
CA ASP A 164 -6.10 6.16 -20.11
C ASP A 164 -6.94 5.77 -18.88
N VAL A 165 -6.35 5.98 -17.69
CA VAL A 165 -6.96 5.75 -16.38
C VAL A 165 -7.10 7.09 -15.67
N LYS A 166 -8.32 7.40 -15.24
CA LYS A 166 -8.61 8.56 -14.40
C LYS A 166 -8.35 8.22 -12.93
N THR A 167 -7.81 9.18 -12.20
CA THR A 167 -7.55 9.04 -10.77
C THR A 167 -8.54 9.92 -10.01
N VAL A 168 -9.21 9.36 -9.01
CA VAL A 168 -10.23 10.05 -8.21
C VAL A 168 -9.74 10.13 -6.77
N ASN A 169 -9.59 11.35 -6.25
CA ASN A 169 -9.22 11.58 -4.87
C ASN A 169 -10.47 11.46 -3.97
N LEU A 170 -10.49 10.44 -3.12
CA LEU A 170 -11.55 10.19 -2.15
C LEU A 170 -11.37 10.97 -0.83
N GLY A 171 -10.26 11.71 -0.70
CA GLY A 171 -9.92 12.46 0.50
C GLY A 171 -9.20 11.63 1.56
N ASP A 172 -8.75 12.32 2.60
CA ASP A 172 -7.88 11.77 3.64
C ASP A 172 -8.55 10.71 4.53
N TRP A 173 -9.88 10.73 4.65
CA TRP A 173 -10.62 9.82 5.54
C TRP A 173 -10.60 8.35 5.12
N MET A 174 -10.37 8.06 3.84
CA MET A 174 -10.26 6.68 3.32
C MET A 174 -9.01 5.97 3.80
N ASN A 175 -8.00 6.73 4.22
CA ASN A 175 -6.70 6.21 4.59
C ASN A 175 -6.08 7.19 5.58
N TRP A 176 -6.62 7.30 6.78
CA TRP A 176 -6.23 8.31 7.75
C TRP A 176 -4.97 7.87 8.52
N PRO A 177 -3.88 8.67 8.56
CA PRO A 177 -2.61 8.29 9.19
C PRO A 177 -2.66 8.49 10.70
N VAL A 178 -3.01 7.44 11.43
CA VAL A 178 -3.25 7.49 12.88
C VAL A 178 -2.04 8.01 13.65
N SER A 179 -0.86 7.45 13.41
CA SER A 179 0.38 7.88 14.08
C SER A 179 0.78 9.32 13.83
N LYS A 180 0.38 9.91 12.70
CA LYS A 180 0.68 11.32 12.37
C LYS A 180 -0.34 12.26 13.01
N LYS A 181 -1.60 11.83 13.13
CA LYS A 181 -2.71 12.70 13.55
C LYS A 181 -2.89 12.69 15.07
N ILE A 182 -2.73 11.53 15.70
CA ILE A 182 -2.92 11.37 17.15
C ILE A 182 -1.81 10.54 17.83
N GLY A 183 -0.80 10.07 17.11
CA GLY A 183 0.29 9.31 17.73
C GLY A 183 1.03 10.16 18.77
N GLY A 184 1.28 9.57 19.95
CA GLY A 184 1.91 10.24 21.09
C GLY A 184 0.95 10.99 22.01
N GLN A 185 -0.35 11.02 21.71
CA GLN A 185 -1.38 11.64 22.54
C GLN A 185 -2.64 10.77 22.60
N GLU A 186 -3.39 10.86 23.70
CA GLU A 186 -4.69 10.20 23.81
C GLU A 186 -5.76 10.98 23.05
N ALA A 187 -6.43 10.34 22.10
CA ALA A 187 -7.52 10.95 21.34
C ALA A 187 -8.54 9.92 20.86
N VAL A 188 -9.74 10.41 20.56
CA VAL A 188 -10.80 9.61 19.90
C VAL A 188 -10.60 9.68 18.39
N VAL A 189 -10.78 8.56 17.69
CA VAL A 189 -10.73 8.52 16.22
C VAL A 189 -11.96 9.27 15.66
N PRO A 190 -11.80 10.24 14.75
CA PRO A 190 -12.94 10.94 14.18
C PRO A 190 -13.94 9.99 13.52
N LYS A 191 -15.23 10.26 13.69
CA LYS A 191 -16.30 9.38 13.20
C LYS A 191 -16.35 9.33 11.67
N GLU A 192 -15.74 10.28 10.98
CA GLU A 192 -15.66 10.35 9.53
C GLU A 192 -14.62 9.38 8.94
N VAL A 193 -13.68 8.86 9.75
CA VAL A 193 -12.64 7.96 9.29
C VAL A 193 -13.25 6.66 8.76
N ILE A 194 -12.86 6.30 7.55
CA ILE A 194 -13.27 5.06 6.87
C ILE A 194 -12.18 4.01 6.97
N GLY A 195 -10.95 4.38 6.64
CA GLY A 195 -9.78 3.52 6.76
C GLY A 195 -8.71 4.21 7.59
N ALA A 196 -8.03 3.47 8.46
CA ALA A 196 -7.03 4.01 9.38
C ALA A 196 -5.76 3.14 9.35
N HIS A 197 -4.60 3.75 9.09
CA HIS A 197 -3.34 2.99 8.99
C HIS A 197 -2.30 3.42 10.04
N GLY A 198 -1.37 2.50 10.32
CA GLY A 198 -0.21 2.77 11.17
C GLY A 198 -0.50 2.83 12.67
N GLY A 199 -1.69 2.42 13.13
CA GLY A 199 -2.06 2.42 14.54
C GLY A 199 -1.44 1.25 15.31
N PHE A 200 -0.22 1.40 15.81
CA PHE A 200 0.35 0.48 16.80
C PHE A 200 0.28 1.11 18.20
N PRO A 201 0.03 0.34 19.26
CA PRO A 201 -0.13 -1.13 19.30
C PRO A 201 -1.55 -1.63 18.95
N LEU A 202 -1.67 -2.93 18.62
CA LEU A 202 -2.95 -3.59 18.32
C LEU A 202 -3.96 -3.54 19.46
N SER A 203 -3.50 -3.47 20.72
CA SER A 203 -4.34 -3.32 21.90
C SER A 203 -5.22 -2.06 21.84
N GLU A 204 -4.77 -1.00 21.17
CA GLU A 204 -5.59 0.20 21.01
C GLU A 204 -6.76 -0.04 20.05
N TRP A 205 -6.58 -0.88 19.03
CA TRP A 205 -7.70 -1.25 18.16
C TRP A 205 -8.72 -2.12 18.88
N GLN A 206 -8.32 -2.92 19.88
CA GLN A 206 -9.26 -3.67 20.71
C GLN A 206 -10.17 -2.73 21.51
N LYS A 207 -9.61 -1.67 22.11
CA LYS A 207 -10.41 -0.61 22.76
C LYS A 207 -11.39 0.03 21.79
N TYR A 208 -10.99 0.28 20.54
CA TYR A 208 -11.89 0.82 19.53
C TYR A 208 -13.05 -0.13 19.19
N LEU A 209 -12.79 -1.43 19.14
CA LEU A 209 -13.82 -2.44 18.88
C LEU A 209 -14.82 -2.56 20.05
N GLU A 210 -14.38 -2.33 21.29
CA GLU A 210 -15.28 -2.21 22.44
C GLU A 210 -16.18 -0.97 22.35
N SER A 211 -15.60 0.17 21.96
CA SER A 211 -16.34 1.40 21.69
C SER A 211 -15.57 2.36 20.79
N PRO A 212 -16.18 2.86 19.69
CA PRO A 212 -15.57 3.89 18.84
C PRO A 212 -15.35 5.23 19.54
N ASP A 213 -15.98 5.47 20.69
CA ASP A 213 -15.82 6.71 21.48
C ASP A 213 -14.65 6.61 22.49
N ASN A 214 -13.97 5.46 22.57
CA ASN A 214 -12.80 5.28 23.44
C ASN A 214 -11.62 6.15 22.99
N LYS A 215 -10.91 6.71 23.97
CA LYS A 215 -9.61 7.36 23.73
C LYS A 215 -8.55 6.31 23.49
N LEU A 216 -7.78 6.50 22.43
CA LEU A 216 -6.72 5.61 21.99
C LEU A 216 -5.37 6.32 22.08
N LEU A 217 -4.32 5.58 22.42
CA LEU A 217 -2.95 6.09 22.52
C LEU A 217 -2.01 5.30 21.59
N PHE A 218 -1.84 5.81 20.37
CA PHE A 218 -0.96 5.19 19.39
C PHE A 218 0.49 5.68 19.50
N LYS A 219 1.42 4.88 18.99
CA LYS A 219 2.82 5.28 18.81
C LYS A 219 2.91 6.41 17.78
N GLY A 220 3.81 7.35 18.04
CA GLY A 220 4.10 8.49 17.16
C GLY A 220 4.70 8.09 15.81
N GLN A 221 4.78 9.06 14.91
CA GLN A 221 5.26 8.86 13.54
C GLN A 221 6.72 8.39 13.46
N ASP A 222 7.59 8.82 14.39
CA ASP A 222 9.02 8.46 14.34
C ASP A 222 9.25 6.97 14.56
N TYR A 223 8.47 6.36 15.44
CA TYR A 223 8.50 4.91 15.66
C TYR A 223 8.09 4.15 14.39
N THR A 224 6.96 4.52 13.78
CA THR A 224 6.44 3.83 12.60
C THR A 224 7.34 4.03 11.38
N ARG A 225 8.01 5.19 11.24
CA ARG A 225 9.05 5.40 10.23
C ARG A 225 10.22 4.45 10.46
N LYS A 226 10.77 4.39 11.68
CA LYS A 226 11.92 3.52 11.98
C LYS A 226 11.66 2.07 11.59
N VAL A 227 10.50 1.52 11.93
CA VAL A 227 10.15 0.11 11.64
C VAL A 227 9.93 -0.15 10.15
N ARG A 228 9.40 0.83 9.39
CA ARG A 228 9.12 0.69 7.95
C ARG A 228 10.37 0.60 7.08
N TYR A 229 11.49 1.17 7.53
CA TYR A 229 12.74 1.23 6.75
C TYR A 229 13.76 0.14 7.12
N LEU A 230 13.41 -0.76 8.06
CA LEU A 230 14.30 -1.85 8.45
C LEU A 230 14.47 -2.85 7.30
N THR A 231 15.73 -3.22 7.09
CA THR A 231 16.13 -4.36 6.27
C THR A 231 15.64 -5.67 6.88
N ASP A 232 15.67 -6.74 6.09
CA ASP A 232 15.27 -8.06 6.55
C ASP A 232 16.17 -8.58 7.71
N GLU A 233 17.44 -8.16 7.74
CA GLU A 233 18.37 -8.49 8.82
C GLU A 233 18.05 -7.71 10.10
N GLU A 234 17.84 -6.40 10.00
CA GLU A 234 17.49 -5.56 11.16
C GLU A 234 16.18 -5.99 11.82
N LYS A 235 15.21 -6.48 11.04
CA LYS A 235 13.94 -7.00 11.57
C LYS A 235 14.09 -8.25 12.43
N LYS A 236 15.13 -9.07 12.23
CA LYS A 236 15.39 -10.26 13.06
C LYS A 236 15.89 -9.91 14.46
N ASN A 237 16.37 -8.69 14.65
CA ASN A 237 16.96 -8.20 15.88
C ASN A 237 15.98 -7.36 16.74
N GLN A 238 14.70 -7.32 16.37
CA GLN A 238 13.61 -6.67 17.12
C GLN A 238 12.68 -7.71 17.74
#